data_AF-A0A9W4EXV1-F1
#
_entry.id   AF-A0A9W4EXV1-F1
#
_cell.length_a   1.000
_cell.length_b   1.000
_cell.length_c   1.000
_cell.angle_alpha   90.00
_cell.angle_beta   90.00
_cell.angle_gamma   90.00
#
_symmetry.space_group_name_H-M   'P 1'
#
loop_
_entity.id
_entity.type
_entity.pdbx_description
1 polymer ?
#
loop_
_entity_poly.entity_id
_entity_poly.type
_entity_poly.pdbx_seq_one_letter_code
_entity_poly.pdbx_strand_id
1 'polypeptide(L)'
;MQQNSRIYSLDIIRGIAVLCILFANLPTMTGLDPFNQVGYSGTDKVIRFLVDLFIQAKFYTIFAFLFGVGFYIFMKNTKAKGYPMYKLFIRRLCILLAFGLLHFTFLWYGDILHAYALAGFILLFFYRQSTKLIFVAGCSFLLVSYVLHIIVFLRTSSSIPEVPNYYQYMFTGNTTNHTVNLFTHYSHQVKARLFFLMTQEFQQLLIGIPEYIGLFLIGLWAGKKNIFKRVPELIKKIKFLQWSSLCMSCLLSCPIIYYFIKTDVYYSQDVQLWILFGGKMLAIFYICTLLRVCENKKYIECLHPMPINLRICTTPKCQKTLFFLKS
;
A
#
# COMPACT_ATOMS: atom_id res chain seq x y z
N MET A 1 20.86 27.35 -12.02
CA MET A 1 19.77 27.44 -11.02
C MET A 1 19.06 26.09 -10.94
N GLN A 2 19.35 25.30 -9.90
CA GLN A 2 18.90 23.91 -9.78
C GLN A 2 17.48 23.89 -9.20
N GLN A 3 16.48 24.08 -10.05
CA GLN A 3 15.08 24.09 -9.63
C GLN A 3 14.70 22.71 -9.09
N ASN A 4 14.11 22.78 -7.90
CA ASN A 4 13.46 21.78 -7.10
C ASN A 4 12.40 21.00 -7.91
N SER A 5 12.81 20.14 -8.85
CA SER A 5 11.91 19.29 -9.63
C SER A 5 11.31 18.25 -8.69
N ARG A 6 10.20 18.63 -8.06
CA ARG A 6 9.27 17.71 -7.42
C ARG A 6 9.04 16.59 -8.43
N ILE A 7 9.25 15.34 -8.01
CA ILE A 7 9.07 14.20 -8.90
C ILE A 7 7.56 13.99 -9.04
N TYR A 8 6.93 14.78 -9.91
CA TYR A 8 5.48 14.81 -10.12
C TYR A 8 4.92 13.42 -10.37
N SER A 9 5.67 12.57 -11.07
CA SER A 9 5.33 11.17 -11.30
C SER A 9 5.13 10.38 -10.02
N LEU A 10 5.91 10.63 -8.98
CA LEU A 10 5.80 9.94 -7.70
C LEU A 10 4.49 10.32 -6.99
N ASP A 11 4.12 11.59 -7.01
CA ASP A 11 2.90 12.08 -6.37
C ASP A 11 1.63 11.56 -7.09
N ILE A 12 1.64 11.53 -8.43
CA ILE A 12 0.55 10.96 -9.25
C ILE A 12 0.35 9.48 -8.93
N ILE A 13 1.44 8.70 -8.93
CA ILE A 13 1.35 7.26 -8.67
C ILE A 13 0.81 7.00 -7.26
N ARG A 14 1.21 7.82 -6.28
CA ARG A 14 0.64 7.71 -4.92
C ARG A 14 -0.85 7.99 -4.90
N GLY A 15 -1.32 9.03 -5.59
CA GLY A 15 -2.75 9.35 -5.68
C GLY A 15 -3.57 8.20 -6.27
N ILE A 16 -3.11 7.64 -7.39
CA ILE A 16 -3.74 6.48 -8.03
C ILE A 16 -3.72 5.27 -7.10
N ALA A 17 -2.59 5.00 -6.44
CA ALA A 17 -2.48 3.87 -5.52
C ALA A 17 -3.46 3.99 -4.35
N VAL A 18 -3.63 5.18 -3.77
CA VAL A 18 -4.59 5.41 -2.68
C VAL A 18 -6.03 5.18 -3.15
N LEU A 19 -6.41 5.65 -4.35
CA LEU A 19 -7.74 5.43 -4.90
C LEU A 19 -8.03 3.93 -5.10
N CYS A 20 -7.08 3.18 -5.65
CA CYS A 20 -7.23 1.76 -5.86
C CYS A 20 -7.22 0.96 -4.54
N ILE A 21 -6.43 1.38 -3.54
CA ILE A 21 -6.47 0.81 -2.18
C ILE A 21 -7.83 1.03 -1.56
N LEU A 22 -8.42 2.22 -1.69
CA LEU A 22 -9.78 2.50 -1.21
C LEU A 22 -10.78 1.55 -1.86
N PHE A 23 -10.74 1.43 -3.19
CA PHE A 23 -11.65 0.56 -3.94
C PHE A 23 -11.55 -0.91 -3.52
N ALA A 24 -10.33 -1.43 -3.32
CA ALA A 24 -10.08 -2.79 -2.85
C ALA A 24 -10.65 -3.07 -1.45
N ASN A 25 -10.75 -2.03 -0.60
CA ASN A 25 -11.24 -2.16 0.77
C ASN A 25 -12.71 -1.76 0.93
N LEU A 26 -13.41 -1.37 -0.14
CA LEU A 26 -14.84 -1.06 -0.04
C LEU A 26 -15.67 -2.22 0.55
N PRO A 27 -15.52 -3.49 0.11
CA PRO A 27 -16.32 -4.59 0.66
C PRO A 27 -16.10 -4.82 2.17
N THR A 28 -14.88 -4.60 2.66
CA THR A 28 -14.56 -4.72 4.09
C THR A 28 -15.03 -3.50 4.87
N MET A 29 -14.92 -2.29 4.30
CA MET A 29 -15.39 -1.05 4.92
C MET A 29 -16.92 -0.98 5.04
N THR A 30 -17.65 -1.53 4.07
CA THR A 30 -19.11 -1.62 4.09
C THR A 30 -19.62 -2.81 4.91
N GLY A 31 -18.73 -3.58 5.55
CA GLY A 31 -19.06 -4.77 6.35
C GLY A 31 -19.77 -5.89 5.59
N LEU A 32 -19.81 -5.83 4.25
CA LEU A 32 -20.38 -6.87 3.40
C LEU A 32 -19.48 -8.11 3.38
N ASP A 33 -18.17 -7.91 3.44
CA ASP A 33 -17.21 -9.00 3.43
C ASP A 33 -15.98 -8.65 4.29
N PRO A 34 -16.14 -8.58 5.62
CA PRO A 34 -15.11 -8.06 6.53
C PRO A 34 -13.83 -8.90 6.57
N PHE A 35 -13.89 -10.18 6.15
CA PHE A 35 -12.75 -11.09 6.19
C PHE A 35 -12.45 -11.77 4.86
N ASN A 36 -13.04 -11.31 3.75
CA ASN A 36 -12.92 -11.95 2.43
C ASN A 36 -13.41 -13.42 2.42
N GLN A 37 -14.45 -13.69 3.20
CA GLN A 37 -15.04 -15.00 3.47
C GLN A 37 -16.41 -15.19 2.80
N VAL A 38 -17.03 -14.11 2.33
CA VAL A 38 -18.32 -14.21 1.66
C VAL A 38 -18.13 -14.83 0.28
N GLY A 39 -19.00 -15.79 -0.03
CA GLY A 39 -19.08 -16.40 -1.35
C GLY A 39 -19.79 -15.49 -2.34
N TYR A 40 -19.17 -15.23 -3.48
CA TYR A 40 -19.75 -14.40 -4.54
C TYR A 40 -20.31 -15.30 -5.66
N SER A 41 -21.52 -15.01 -6.13
CA SER A 41 -22.20 -15.75 -7.21
C SER A 41 -22.67 -14.81 -8.33
N GLY A 42 -23.04 -15.36 -9.48
CA GLY A 42 -23.58 -14.58 -10.60
C GLY A 42 -22.65 -13.47 -11.10
N THR A 43 -23.17 -12.25 -11.21
CA THR A 43 -22.39 -11.07 -11.64
C THR A 43 -21.36 -10.64 -10.61
N ASP A 44 -21.68 -10.77 -9.32
CA ASP A 44 -20.80 -10.36 -8.22
C ASP A 44 -19.51 -11.19 -8.21
N LYS A 45 -19.62 -12.47 -8.57
CA LYS A 45 -18.48 -13.37 -8.79
C LYS A 45 -17.50 -12.81 -9.82
N VAL A 46 -18.00 -12.31 -10.96
CA VAL A 46 -17.15 -11.75 -12.04
C VAL A 46 -16.47 -10.48 -11.57
N ILE A 47 -17.21 -9.60 -10.89
CA ILE A 47 -16.66 -8.34 -10.37
C ILE A 47 -15.56 -8.64 -9.34
N ARG A 48 -15.82 -9.54 -8.39
CA ARG A 48 -14.85 -9.89 -7.36
C ARG A 48 -13.59 -10.53 -7.94
N PHE A 49 -13.76 -11.44 -8.90
CA PHE A 49 -12.65 -12.04 -9.63
C PHE A 49 -11.77 -10.98 -10.32
N LEU A 50 -12.37 -9.99 -10.99
CA LEU A 50 -11.61 -8.91 -11.64
C LEU A 50 -10.86 -8.04 -10.62
N VAL A 51 -11.47 -7.75 -9.46
CA VAL A 51 -10.82 -7.02 -8.36
C VAL A 51 -9.62 -7.80 -7.84
N ASP A 52 -9.78 -9.10 -7.58
CA ASP A 52 -8.69 -9.97 -7.12
C ASP A 52 -7.56 -10.06 -8.15
N LEU A 53 -7.90 -10.16 -9.42
CA LEU A 53 -6.95 -10.30 -10.52
C LEU A 53 -6.17 -9.01 -10.80
N PHE A 54 -6.79 -7.83 -10.73
CA PHE A 54 -6.20 -6.56 -11.19
C PHE A 54 -5.92 -5.53 -10.11
N ILE A 55 -6.55 -5.61 -8.94
CA ILE A 55 -6.48 -4.56 -7.92
C ILE A 55 -5.92 -5.08 -6.59
N GLN A 56 -6.48 -6.19 -6.09
CA GLN A 56 -6.12 -6.74 -4.79
C GLN A 56 -4.62 -7.03 -4.69
N ALA A 57 -4.04 -6.70 -3.54
CA ALA A 57 -2.63 -6.85 -3.19
C ALA A 57 -1.58 -6.03 -4.01
N LYS A 58 -1.97 -5.37 -5.09
CA LYS A 58 -1.02 -4.70 -5.99
C LYS A 58 -0.68 -3.30 -5.52
N PHE A 59 -1.71 -2.51 -5.22
CA PHE A 59 -1.54 -1.08 -4.97
C PHE A 59 -0.91 -0.78 -3.60
N TYR A 60 -1.13 -1.61 -2.57
CA TYR A 60 -0.38 -1.47 -1.33
C TYR A 60 1.13 -1.73 -1.57
N THR A 61 1.47 -2.71 -2.42
CA THR A 61 2.87 -3.02 -2.77
C THR A 61 3.54 -1.82 -3.43
N ILE A 62 2.85 -1.19 -4.38
CA ILE A 62 3.31 0.05 -5.04
C ILE A 62 3.47 1.17 -4.01
N PHE A 63 2.47 1.36 -3.16
CA PHE A 63 2.48 2.40 -2.15
C PHE A 63 3.63 2.23 -1.15
N ALA A 64 3.89 1.00 -0.70
CA ALA A 64 5.02 0.67 0.17
C ALA A 64 6.37 0.95 -0.49
N PHE A 65 6.56 0.49 -1.74
CA PHE A 65 7.77 0.79 -2.50
C PHE A 65 8.01 2.31 -2.61
N LEU A 66 6.96 3.09 -2.91
CA LEU A 66 7.04 4.55 -3.02
C LEU A 66 7.24 5.25 -1.68
N PHE A 67 6.84 4.63 -0.56
CA PHE A 67 7.20 5.10 0.77
C PHE A 67 8.72 5.05 0.96
N GLY A 68 9.37 3.93 0.61
CA GLY A 68 10.82 3.78 0.65
C GLY A 68 11.59 4.78 -0.24
N VAL A 69 11.08 5.03 -1.45
CA VAL A 69 11.64 6.06 -2.35
C VAL A 69 11.47 7.46 -1.74
N GLY A 70 10.28 7.76 -1.22
CA GLY A 70 9.96 9.02 -0.57
C GLY A 70 10.82 9.29 0.65
N PHE A 71 11.08 8.25 1.45
CA PHE A 71 12.01 8.28 2.55
C PHE A 71 13.39 8.73 2.08
N TYR A 72 13.97 8.07 1.07
CA TYR A 72 15.29 8.46 0.56
C TYR A 72 15.36 9.93 0.13
N ILE A 73 14.34 10.40 -0.62
CA ILE A 73 14.27 11.78 -1.10
C ILE A 73 14.16 12.75 0.08
N PHE A 74 13.29 12.46 1.05
CA PHE A 74 13.13 13.27 2.25
C PHE A 74 14.44 13.39 3.01
N MET A 75 15.10 12.26 3.25
CA MET A 75 16.37 12.21 3.96
C MET A 75 17.42 13.05 3.20
N LYS A 76 17.63 12.78 1.91
CA LYS A 76 18.59 13.51 1.07
C LYS A 76 18.36 15.04 1.09
N ASN A 77 17.11 15.47 0.91
CA ASN A 77 16.75 16.89 0.88
C ASN A 77 16.94 17.57 2.25
N THR A 78 16.65 16.85 3.34
CA THR A 78 16.79 17.37 4.69
C THR A 78 18.26 17.54 5.07
N LYS A 79 19.12 16.58 4.68
CA LYS A 79 20.59 16.69 4.85
C LYS A 79 21.17 17.82 4.01
N ALA A 80 20.72 17.99 2.77
CA ALA A 80 21.18 19.09 1.91
C ALA A 80 20.86 20.47 2.51
N LYS A 81 19.81 20.57 3.32
CA LYS A 81 19.40 21.81 4.02
C LYS A 81 20.01 21.96 5.42
N GLY A 82 20.85 21.03 5.87
CA GLY A 82 21.47 21.08 7.20
C GLY A 82 20.55 20.79 8.39
N TYR A 83 19.31 20.34 8.15
CA TYR A 83 18.36 20.04 9.22
C TYR A 83 18.59 18.65 9.86
N PRO A 84 18.16 18.43 11.12
CA PRO A 84 18.29 17.14 11.80
C PRO A 84 17.35 16.09 11.19
N MET A 85 17.85 15.43 10.15
CA MET A 85 17.17 14.43 9.33
C MET A 85 16.42 13.37 10.16
N TYR A 86 17.11 12.70 11.09
CA TYR A 86 16.54 11.62 11.89
C TYR A 86 15.40 12.12 12.78
N LYS A 87 15.62 13.22 13.52
CA LYS A 87 14.60 13.80 14.41
C LYS A 87 13.34 14.18 13.64
N LEU A 88 13.48 14.78 12.46
CA LEU A 88 12.33 15.17 11.63
C LEU A 88 11.60 13.97 11.04
N PHE A 89 12.31 12.92 10.62
CA PHE A 89 11.65 11.71 10.11
C PHE A 89 10.97 10.92 11.22
N ILE A 90 11.62 10.75 12.38
CA ILE A 90 11.04 10.14 13.58
C ILE A 90 9.75 10.87 13.95
N ARG A 91 9.76 12.21 13.98
CA ARG A 91 8.53 12.99 14.26
C ARG A 91 7.42 12.66 13.26
N ARG A 92 7.73 12.53 11.97
CA ARG A 92 6.75 12.14 10.94
C ARG A 92 6.21 10.73 11.18
N LEU A 93 7.06 9.78 11.56
CA LEU A 93 6.65 8.42 11.88
C LEU A 93 5.80 8.35 13.15
N CYS A 94 6.15 9.10 14.20
CA CYS A 94 5.33 9.17 15.42
C CYS A 94 3.94 9.75 15.14
N ILE A 95 3.87 10.82 14.33
CA ILE A 95 2.59 11.40 13.90
C ILE A 95 1.81 10.36 13.07
N LEU A 96 2.45 9.69 12.12
CA LEU A 96 1.83 8.65 11.30
C LEU A 96 1.32 7.48 12.15
N LEU A 97 2.08 7.05 13.16
CA LEU A 97 1.70 5.99 14.09
C LEU A 97 0.49 6.43 14.93
N ALA A 98 0.51 7.65 15.48
CA ALA A 98 -0.60 8.18 16.26
C ALA A 98 -1.88 8.27 15.42
N PHE A 99 -1.80 8.83 14.20
CA PHE A 99 -2.94 8.86 13.30
C PHE A 99 -3.40 7.47 12.89
N GLY A 100 -2.49 6.54 12.61
CA GLY A 100 -2.82 5.16 12.28
C GLY A 100 -3.56 4.46 13.43
N LEU A 101 -3.08 4.59 14.67
CA LEU A 101 -3.73 4.00 15.84
C LEU A 101 -5.10 4.62 16.16
N LEU A 102 -5.21 5.95 16.04
CA LEU A 102 -6.49 6.64 16.19
C LEU A 102 -7.47 6.22 15.09
N HIS A 103 -7.02 6.19 13.84
CA HIS A 103 -7.82 5.76 12.71
C HIS A 103 -8.27 4.31 12.87
N PHE A 104 -7.36 3.41 13.26
CA PHE A 104 -7.64 2.02 13.56
C PHE A 104 -8.77 1.86 14.58
N THR A 105 -8.63 2.57 15.71
CA THR A 105 -9.51 2.44 16.86
C THR A 105 -10.87 3.09 16.61
N PHE A 106 -10.89 4.28 16.01
CA PHE A 106 -12.09 5.10 15.91
C PHE A 106 -12.80 5.02 14.55
N LEU A 107 -12.10 4.67 13.47
CA LEU A 107 -12.67 4.71 12.11
C LEU A 107 -12.75 3.33 11.49
N TRP A 108 -11.61 2.69 11.23
CA TRP A 108 -11.57 1.43 10.50
C TRP A 108 -10.28 0.63 10.78
N TYR A 109 -10.45 -0.66 11.00
CA TYR A 109 -9.42 -1.61 11.40
C TYR A 109 -8.46 -2.05 10.29
N GLY A 110 -8.77 -1.88 9.00
CA GLY A 110 -7.81 -2.26 7.95
C GLY A 110 -6.71 -1.22 7.71
N ASP A 111 -6.46 -0.33 8.68
CA ASP A 111 -5.51 0.77 8.52
C ASP A 111 -4.07 0.27 8.38
N ILE A 112 -3.37 0.71 7.33
CA ILE A 112 -1.99 0.27 7.04
C ILE A 112 -0.96 1.27 7.60
N LEU A 113 -1.37 2.46 8.04
CA LEU A 113 -0.49 3.56 8.42
C LEU A 113 0.32 3.21 9.68
N HIS A 114 -0.31 2.58 10.67
CA HIS A 114 0.38 2.17 11.89
C HIS A 114 1.48 1.13 11.59
N ALA A 115 1.19 0.13 10.74
CA ALA A 115 2.16 -0.86 10.28
C ALA A 115 3.33 -0.21 9.51
N TYR A 116 3.02 0.79 8.67
CA TYR A 116 4.02 1.53 7.91
C TYR A 116 4.91 2.39 8.81
N ALA A 117 4.35 2.97 9.87
CA ALA A 117 5.13 3.72 10.83
C ALA A 117 6.13 2.81 11.55
N LEU A 118 5.70 1.63 11.99
CA LEU A 118 6.55 0.60 12.62
C LEU A 118 7.67 0.15 11.68
N ALA A 119 7.34 -0.24 10.45
CA ALA A 119 8.33 -0.60 9.44
C ALA A 119 9.27 0.57 9.09
N GLY A 120 8.75 1.81 9.12
CA GLY A 120 9.51 3.03 8.87
C GLY A 120 10.57 3.32 9.94
N PHE A 121 10.33 2.95 11.20
CA PHE A 121 11.36 3.05 12.24
C PHE A 121 12.54 2.12 11.95
N ILE A 122 12.27 0.90 11.48
CA ILE A 122 13.32 -0.05 11.09
C ILE A 122 14.09 0.47 9.88
N LEU A 123 13.40 1.10 8.92
CA LEU A 123 14.01 1.69 7.72
C LEU A 123 15.09 2.74 8.04
N LEU A 124 15.00 3.44 9.18
CA LEU A 124 16.00 4.44 9.60
C LEU A 124 17.40 3.85 9.76
N PHE A 125 17.51 2.62 10.27
CA PHE A 125 18.80 1.94 10.48
C PHE A 125 19.51 1.61 9.17
N PHE A 126 18.75 1.44 8.08
CA PHE A 126 19.30 1.10 6.76
C PHE A 126 19.71 2.31 5.92
N TYR A 127 19.37 3.54 6.31
CA TYR A 127 19.64 4.72 5.49
C TYR A 127 21.13 4.92 5.19
N ARG A 128 22.01 4.71 6.17
CA ARG A 128 23.47 4.88 6.01
C ARG A 128 24.18 3.62 5.48
N GLN A 129 23.47 2.50 5.35
CA GLN A 129 24.07 1.23 4.93
C GLN A 129 24.43 1.21 3.44
N SER A 130 25.29 0.26 3.07
CA SER A 130 25.72 0.07 1.68
C SER A 130 24.53 -0.32 0.79
N THR A 131 24.56 0.10 -0.47
CA THR A 131 23.47 -0.20 -1.42
C THR A 131 23.30 -1.70 -1.66
N LYS A 132 24.38 -2.49 -1.52
CA LYS A 132 24.32 -3.96 -1.59
C LYS A 132 23.56 -4.53 -0.40
N LEU A 133 23.90 -4.10 0.82
CA LEU A 133 23.24 -4.56 2.04
C LEU A 133 21.74 -4.24 2.03
N ILE A 134 21.37 -3.03 1.63
CA ILE A 134 19.95 -2.62 1.55
C ILE A 134 19.16 -3.53 0.60
N PHE A 135 19.74 -3.88 -0.56
CA PHE A 135 19.08 -4.75 -1.52
C PHE A 135 18.94 -6.18 -0.99
N VAL A 136 20.03 -6.75 -0.45
CA VAL A 136 20.01 -8.11 0.12
C VAL A 136 19.04 -8.19 1.29
N ALA A 137 19.10 -7.24 2.22
CA ALA A 137 18.16 -7.18 3.34
C ALA A 137 16.71 -7.06 2.85
N GLY A 138 16.44 -6.21 1.85
CA GLY A 138 15.12 -6.09 1.24
C GLY A 138 14.60 -7.42 0.69
N CYS A 139 15.43 -8.14 -0.09
CA CYS A 139 15.09 -9.47 -0.60
C CYS A 139 14.91 -10.50 0.53
N SER A 140 15.76 -10.49 1.56
CA SER A 140 15.65 -11.41 2.71
C SER A 140 14.36 -11.20 3.49
N PHE A 141 13.98 -9.95 3.78
CA PHE A 141 12.73 -9.63 4.48
C PHE A 141 11.49 -10.04 3.67
N LEU A 142 11.51 -9.82 2.34
CA LEU A 142 10.45 -10.32 1.46
C LEU A 142 10.38 -11.84 1.49
N LEU A 143 11.51 -12.54 1.39
CA LEU A 143 11.57 -14.00 1.44
C LEU A 143 10.98 -14.54 2.74
N VAL A 144 11.36 -13.95 3.88
CA VAL A 144 10.81 -14.32 5.20
C VAL A 144 9.29 -14.14 5.22
N SER A 145 8.78 -13.00 4.76
CA SER A 145 7.33 -12.76 4.67
C SER A 145 6.63 -13.80 3.79
N TYR A 146 7.20 -14.13 2.62
CA TYR A 146 6.66 -15.17 1.74
C TYR A 146 6.54 -16.52 2.44
N VAL A 147 7.60 -16.94 3.15
CA VAL A 147 7.60 -18.20 3.90
C VAL A 147 6.53 -18.18 5.01
N LEU A 148 6.43 -17.08 5.76
CA LEU A 148 5.41 -16.93 6.81
C LEU A 148 3.99 -17.02 6.25
N HIS A 149 3.70 -16.36 5.13
CA HIS A 149 2.39 -16.42 4.49
C HIS A 149 2.04 -17.84 4.01
N ILE A 150 3.01 -18.59 3.47
CA ILE A 150 2.80 -19.99 3.08
C ILE A 150 2.47 -20.84 4.31
N ILE A 151 3.24 -20.71 5.39
CA ILE A 151 3.00 -21.46 6.64
C ILE A 151 1.60 -21.18 7.19
N VAL A 152 1.20 -19.91 7.23
CA VAL A 152 -0.13 -19.50 7.72
C VAL A 152 -1.23 -20.05 6.80
N PHE A 153 -1.08 -19.92 5.48
CA PHE A 153 -2.05 -20.45 4.52
C PHE A 153 -2.25 -21.96 4.69
N LEU A 154 -1.17 -22.73 4.87
CA LEU A 154 -1.23 -24.18 5.09
C LEU A 154 -1.87 -24.57 6.43
N ARG A 155 -1.73 -23.74 7.48
CA ARG A 155 -2.40 -23.95 8.78
C ARG A 155 -3.88 -23.59 8.74
N THR A 156 -4.23 -22.49 8.07
CA THR A 156 -5.62 -22.03 8.00
C THR A 156 -6.47 -22.94 7.13
N SER A 157 -5.92 -23.54 6.07
CA SER A 157 -6.65 -24.49 5.22
C SER A 157 -7.05 -25.80 5.93
N SER A 158 -6.59 -26.03 7.17
CA SER A 158 -6.98 -27.16 8.02
C SER A 158 -8.10 -26.84 9.03
N SER A 159 -8.57 -25.59 9.12
CA SER A 159 -9.59 -25.17 10.09
C SER A 159 -10.53 -24.14 9.47
N ILE A 160 -11.85 -24.40 9.49
CA ILE A 160 -12.84 -23.37 9.18
C ILE A 160 -12.74 -22.34 10.32
N PRO A 161 -12.28 -21.11 10.07
CA PRO A 161 -12.27 -20.12 11.13
C PRO A 161 -13.74 -19.73 11.32
N GLU A 162 -14.37 -20.24 12.38
CA GLU A 162 -15.53 -19.54 12.91
C GLU A 162 -15.09 -18.10 13.12
N VAL A 163 -15.79 -17.15 12.52
CA VAL A 163 -15.62 -15.74 12.84
C VAL A 163 -16.37 -15.56 14.16
N PRO A 164 -15.70 -15.35 15.32
CA PRO A 164 -16.38 -14.99 16.54
C PRO A 164 -17.46 -13.94 16.27
N ASN A 165 -18.69 -14.18 16.77
CA ASN A 165 -19.82 -13.26 16.66
C ASN A 165 -19.47 -11.80 17.02
N TYR A 166 -18.44 -11.63 17.84
CA TYR A 166 -17.83 -10.34 18.19
C TYR A 166 -17.36 -9.52 16.98
N TYR A 167 -16.86 -10.15 15.93
CA TYR A 167 -16.32 -9.46 14.75
C TYR A 167 -17.41 -8.92 13.83
N GLN A 168 -18.56 -9.58 13.74
CA GLN A 168 -19.72 -9.04 13.00
C GLN A 168 -20.18 -7.73 13.66
N TYR A 169 -20.10 -7.66 14.98
CA TYR A 169 -20.42 -6.48 15.79
C TYR A 169 -19.50 -5.27 15.55
N MET A 170 -18.32 -5.49 14.98
CA MET A 170 -17.34 -4.45 14.65
C MET A 170 -17.80 -3.55 13.49
N PHE A 171 -18.77 -4.00 12.69
CA PHE A 171 -19.27 -3.35 11.47
C PHE A 171 -20.73 -2.93 11.55
N THR A 172 -21.59 -3.81 12.05
CA THR A 172 -23.04 -3.59 12.06
C THR A 172 -23.53 -3.00 13.39
N GLY A 173 -22.75 -3.15 14.47
CA GLY A 173 -23.19 -2.79 15.83
C GLY A 173 -24.35 -3.65 16.35
N ASN A 174 -24.81 -4.65 15.58
CA ASN A 174 -25.86 -5.60 15.95
C ASN A 174 -25.65 -6.93 15.21
N THR A 175 -25.85 -8.06 15.88
CA THR A 175 -25.70 -9.41 15.29
C THR A 175 -26.85 -9.79 14.35
N THR A 176 -27.97 -9.07 14.34
CA THR A 176 -29.19 -9.49 13.62
C THR A 176 -29.46 -8.77 12.30
N ASN A 177 -28.89 -7.58 12.08
CA ASN A 177 -29.15 -6.78 10.89
C ASN A 177 -27.86 -6.57 10.08
N HIS A 178 -27.90 -6.89 8.78
CA HIS A 178 -26.80 -6.68 7.84
C HIS A 178 -26.65 -5.21 7.38
N THR A 179 -27.36 -4.27 8.02
CA THR A 179 -27.21 -2.84 7.71
C THR A 179 -26.01 -2.28 8.46
N VAL A 180 -24.97 -1.92 7.72
CA VAL A 180 -23.80 -1.25 8.31
C VAL A 180 -24.16 0.17 8.69
N ASN A 181 -24.03 0.47 9.97
CA ASN A 181 -24.27 1.79 10.51
C ASN A 181 -23.09 2.20 11.40
N LEU A 182 -22.30 3.14 10.89
CA LEU A 182 -21.07 3.62 11.54
C LEU A 182 -21.33 4.33 12.87
N PHE A 183 -22.53 4.86 13.10
CA PHE A 183 -22.80 5.72 14.24
C PHE A 183 -23.63 5.04 15.34
N THR A 184 -24.29 3.91 15.05
CA THR A 184 -25.01 3.13 16.06
C THR A 184 -24.08 2.17 16.80
N HIS A 185 -24.23 2.06 18.12
CA HIS A 185 -23.37 1.23 18.99
C HIS A 185 -21.87 1.52 18.83
N TYR A 186 -21.50 2.76 18.48
CA TYR A 186 -20.12 3.15 18.19
C TYR A 186 -19.13 2.81 19.31
N SER A 187 -19.52 2.99 20.57
CA SER A 187 -18.69 2.63 21.73
C SER A 187 -18.33 1.13 21.77
N HIS A 188 -19.26 0.26 21.37
CA HIS A 188 -19.01 -1.18 21.26
C HIS A 188 -18.14 -1.51 20.04
N GLN A 189 -18.33 -0.82 18.91
CA GLN A 189 -17.47 -0.97 17.74
C GLN A 189 -16.01 -0.57 18.05
N VAL A 190 -15.81 0.52 18.81
CA VAL A 190 -14.48 0.95 19.26
C VAL A 190 -13.82 -0.11 20.14
N LYS A 191 -14.57 -0.68 21.10
CA LYS A 191 -14.07 -1.81 21.92
C LYS A 191 -13.72 -3.01 21.04
N ALA A 192 -14.53 -3.31 20.03
CA ALA A 192 -14.29 -4.39 19.06
C ALA A 192 -13.00 -4.20 18.27
N ARG A 193 -12.78 -3.00 17.74
CA ARG A 193 -11.55 -2.67 17.03
C ARG A 193 -10.34 -2.73 17.95
N LEU A 194 -10.45 -2.23 19.18
CA LEU A 194 -9.35 -2.27 20.14
C LEU A 194 -9.00 -3.71 20.55
N PHE A 195 -9.99 -4.58 20.73
CA PHE A 195 -9.74 -6.00 20.97
C PHE A 195 -9.12 -6.68 19.75
N PHE A 196 -9.59 -6.38 18.54
CA PHE A 196 -9.01 -6.89 17.29
C PHE A 196 -7.54 -6.47 17.14
N LEU A 197 -7.22 -5.21 17.49
CA LEU A 197 -5.86 -4.67 17.48
C LEU A 197 -4.93 -5.47 18.39
N MET A 198 -5.38 -5.79 19.61
CA MET A 198 -4.57 -6.46 20.63
C MET A 198 -4.44 -7.96 20.40
N THR A 199 -5.33 -8.57 19.61
CA THR A 199 -5.38 -10.02 19.41
C THR A 199 -4.90 -10.43 18.02
N GLN A 200 -5.66 -10.07 16.98
CA GLN A 200 -5.47 -10.54 15.61
C GLN A 200 -4.47 -9.68 14.84
N GLU A 201 -4.60 -8.36 14.94
CA GLU A 201 -3.70 -7.45 14.20
C GLU A 201 -2.26 -7.60 14.64
N PHE A 202 -2.02 -7.82 15.93
CA PHE A 202 -0.67 -8.07 16.40
C PHE A 202 -0.02 -9.27 15.67
N GLN A 203 -0.78 -10.35 15.46
CA GLN A 203 -0.32 -11.50 14.69
C GLN A 203 -0.16 -11.16 13.20
N GLN A 204 -1.10 -10.42 12.61
CA GLN A 204 -0.99 -9.99 11.21
C GLN A 204 0.20 -9.04 10.98
N LEU A 205 0.49 -8.15 11.92
CA LEU A 205 1.64 -7.26 11.92
C LEU A 205 2.95 -8.04 11.97
N LEU A 206 3.06 -9.10 12.78
CA LEU A 206 4.27 -9.93 12.81
C LEU A 206 4.56 -10.58 11.46
N ILE A 207 3.52 -10.95 10.71
CA ILE A 207 3.65 -11.55 9.37
C ILE A 207 3.89 -10.48 8.29
N GLY A 208 3.19 -9.33 8.40
CA GLY A 208 3.19 -8.26 7.39
C GLY A 208 4.35 -7.27 7.50
N ILE A 209 4.87 -6.99 8.70
CA ILE A 209 5.98 -6.04 8.91
C ILE A 209 7.22 -6.41 8.11
N PRO A 210 7.70 -7.68 8.09
CA PRO A 210 8.80 -8.09 7.22
C PRO A 210 8.53 -7.72 5.76
N GLU A 211 7.30 -7.85 5.29
CA GLU A 211 6.94 -7.49 3.93
C GLU A 211 7.12 -5.99 3.66
N TYR A 212 6.55 -5.15 4.52
CA TYR A 212 6.62 -3.70 4.38
C TYR A 212 8.07 -3.21 4.45
N ILE A 213 8.87 -3.76 5.37
CA ILE A 213 10.31 -3.46 5.45
C ILE A 213 11.00 -3.86 4.14
N GLY A 214 10.73 -5.05 3.62
CA GLY A 214 11.28 -5.54 2.37
C GLY A 214 11.01 -4.57 1.22
N LEU A 215 9.75 -4.18 1.02
CA LEU A 215 9.34 -3.23 -0.02
C LEU A 215 9.93 -1.83 0.19
N PHE A 216 9.98 -1.35 1.43
CA PHE A 216 10.58 -0.06 1.76
C PHE A 216 12.08 -0.03 1.46
N LEU A 217 12.80 -1.13 1.73
CA LEU A 217 14.22 -1.26 1.44
C LEU A 217 14.48 -1.31 -0.07
N ILE A 218 13.66 -2.04 -0.84
CA ILE A 218 13.74 -2.02 -2.30
C ILE A 218 13.46 -0.61 -2.85
N GLY A 219 12.49 0.12 -2.27
CA GLY A 219 12.25 1.52 -2.56
C GLY A 219 13.43 2.44 -2.24
N LEU A 220 14.05 2.27 -1.07
CA LEU A 220 15.24 3.01 -0.65
C LEU A 220 16.43 2.73 -1.58
N TRP A 221 16.62 1.47 -1.99
CA TRP A 221 17.63 1.06 -2.97
C TRP A 221 17.41 1.75 -4.32
N ALA A 222 16.17 1.73 -4.82
CA ALA A 222 15.80 2.39 -6.08
C ALA A 222 16.03 3.91 -6.02
N GLY A 223 15.71 4.52 -4.87
CA GLY A 223 16.02 5.91 -4.56
C GLY A 223 17.52 6.21 -4.61
N LYS A 224 18.35 5.42 -3.89
CA LYS A 224 19.81 5.56 -3.86
C LYS A 224 20.45 5.45 -5.24
N LYS A 225 19.95 4.54 -6.09
CA LYS A 225 20.39 4.36 -7.48
C LYS A 225 19.86 5.43 -8.44
N ASN A 226 19.00 6.34 -7.97
CA ASN A 226 18.33 7.38 -8.74
C ASN A 226 17.62 6.83 -9.99
N ILE A 227 16.98 5.65 -9.89
CA ILE A 227 16.36 4.96 -11.04
C ILE A 227 15.37 5.87 -11.76
N PHE A 228 14.58 6.65 -11.02
CA PHE A 228 13.60 7.60 -11.53
C PHE A 228 14.18 8.73 -12.39
N LYS A 229 15.47 9.05 -12.25
CA LYS A 229 16.16 10.04 -13.10
C LYS A 229 16.87 9.40 -14.29
N ARG A 230 17.17 8.11 -14.20
CA ARG A 230 17.93 7.34 -15.19
C ARG A 230 17.04 6.42 -16.01
N VAL A 231 15.74 6.73 -16.08
CA VAL A 231 14.76 5.97 -16.88
C VAL A 231 15.17 5.90 -18.36
N PRO A 232 15.63 6.99 -19.02
CA PRO A 232 16.04 6.92 -20.43
C PRO A 232 17.19 5.93 -20.66
N GLU A 233 18.18 5.92 -19.77
CA GLU A 233 19.34 5.01 -19.83
C GLU A 233 18.94 3.54 -19.58
N LEU A 234 17.94 3.33 -18.72
CA LEU A 234 17.54 2.00 -18.25
C LEU A 234 16.34 1.43 -19.00
N ILE A 235 15.86 2.10 -20.05
CA ILE A 235 14.58 1.76 -20.70
C ILE A 235 14.54 0.32 -21.23
N LYS A 236 15.65 -0.22 -21.75
CA LYS A 236 15.75 -1.62 -22.20
C LYS A 236 15.56 -2.59 -21.03
N LYS A 237 16.20 -2.34 -19.89
CA LYS A 237 16.08 -3.16 -18.68
C LYS A 237 14.70 -3.05 -18.05
N ILE A 238 14.10 -1.85 -18.05
CA ILE A 238 12.75 -1.61 -17.55
C ILE A 238 11.73 -2.35 -18.42
N LYS A 239 11.85 -2.31 -19.77
CA LYS A 239 10.98 -3.07 -20.68
C LYS A 239 11.11 -4.58 -20.47
N PHE A 240 12.33 -5.08 -20.35
CA PHE A 240 12.55 -6.51 -20.05
C PHE A 240 11.89 -6.91 -18.73
N LEU A 241 12.12 -6.15 -17.66
CA LEU A 241 11.51 -6.39 -16.35
C LEU A 241 9.98 -6.30 -16.40
N GLN A 242 9.44 -5.34 -17.14
CA GLN A 242 7.99 -5.16 -17.32
C GLN A 242 7.35 -6.39 -17.99
N TRP A 243 7.89 -6.84 -19.12
CA TRP A 243 7.31 -7.99 -19.84
C TRP A 243 7.55 -9.31 -19.10
N SER A 244 8.72 -9.47 -18.46
CA SER A 244 9.00 -10.64 -17.62
C SER A 244 8.06 -10.72 -16.41
N SER A 245 7.82 -9.60 -15.72
CA SER A 245 6.87 -9.57 -14.60
C SER A 245 5.42 -9.77 -15.02
N LEU A 246 5.01 -9.29 -16.20
CA LEU A 246 3.69 -9.57 -16.76
C LEU A 246 3.52 -11.06 -17.08
N CYS A 247 4.50 -11.67 -17.72
CA CYS A 247 4.49 -13.10 -18.03
C CYS A 247 4.38 -13.95 -16.75
N MET A 248 5.22 -13.63 -15.75
CA MET A 248 5.19 -14.30 -14.45
C MET A 248 3.86 -14.09 -13.73
N SER A 249 3.29 -12.88 -13.77
CA SER A 249 1.98 -12.60 -13.19
C SER A 249 0.86 -13.37 -13.87
N CYS A 250 0.92 -13.53 -15.19
CA CYS A 250 -0.07 -14.31 -15.94
C CYS A 250 -0.02 -15.78 -15.51
N LEU A 251 1.18 -16.36 -15.41
CA LEU A 251 1.37 -17.74 -14.92
C LEU A 251 0.82 -17.92 -13.50
N LEU A 252 1.11 -17.00 -12.58
CA LEU A 252 0.61 -17.04 -11.20
C LEU A 252 -0.90 -16.81 -11.08
N SER A 253 -1.53 -16.26 -12.13
CA SER A 253 -2.97 -16.04 -12.17
C SER A 253 -3.76 -17.25 -12.67
N CYS A 254 -3.11 -18.24 -13.31
CA CYS A 254 -3.77 -19.44 -13.82
C CYS A 254 -4.59 -20.19 -12.75
N PRO A 255 -4.11 -20.40 -11.51
CA PRO A 255 -4.90 -21.07 -10.47
C PRO A 255 -6.16 -20.28 -10.06
N ILE A 256 -6.10 -18.94 -10.10
CA ILE A 256 -7.24 -18.07 -9.81
C ILE A 256 -8.31 -18.23 -10.90
N ILE A 257 -7.88 -18.22 -12.17
CA ILE A 257 -8.77 -18.42 -13.33
C ILE A 257 -9.39 -19.83 -13.28
N TYR A 258 -8.58 -20.85 -13.00
CA TYR A 258 -9.06 -22.23 -12.88
C TYR A 258 -10.13 -22.37 -11.78
N TYR A 259 -9.86 -21.80 -10.61
CA TYR A 259 -10.81 -21.82 -9.48
C TYR A 259 -12.11 -21.08 -9.84
N PHE A 260 -12.01 -19.92 -10.49
CA PHE A 260 -13.16 -19.15 -10.97
C PHE A 260 -14.03 -19.94 -11.97
N ILE A 261 -13.44 -20.72 -12.87
CA ILE A 261 -14.19 -21.53 -13.85
C ILE A 261 -14.86 -22.73 -13.17
N LYS A 262 -14.18 -23.36 -12.20
CA LYS A 262 -14.63 -24.61 -11.58
C LYS A 262 -15.75 -24.44 -10.54
N THR A 263 -15.79 -23.31 -9.86
CA THR A 263 -16.69 -23.09 -8.71
C THR A 263 -17.86 -22.21 -9.09
N ASP A 264 -19.10 -22.56 -8.72
CA ASP A 264 -20.25 -21.66 -8.94
C ASP A 264 -20.24 -20.46 -8.00
N VAL A 265 -19.70 -20.66 -6.79
CA VAL A 265 -19.51 -19.63 -5.76
C VAL A 265 -18.01 -19.42 -5.57
N TYR A 266 -17.56 -18.17 -5.72
CA TYR A 266 -16.17 -17.81 -5.64
C TYR A 266 -15.82 -17.25 -4.26
N TYR A 267 -14.85 -17.88 -3.59
CA TYR A 267 -14.29 -17.41 -2.32
C TYR A 267 -12.87 -16.88 -2.52
N SER A 268 -12.64 -15.61 -2.19
CA SER A 268 -11.30 -15.01 -2.32
C SER A 268 -10.26 -15.62 -1.39
N GLN A 269 -10.67 -16.14 -0.23
CA GLN A 269 -9.77 -16.74 0.74
C GLN A 269 -9.02 -17.95 0.18
N ASP A 270 -9.70 -18.78 -0.62
CA ASP A 270 -9.12 -20.02 -1.20
C ASP A 270 -7.99 -19.73 -2.19
N VAL A 271 -8.03 -18.57 -2.83
CA VAL A 271 -7.03 -18.12 -3.80
C VAL A 271 -6.11 -17.02 -3.26
N GLN A 272 -6.20 -16.69 -1.97
CA GLN A 272 -5.51 -15.55 -1.35
C GLN A 272 -3.98 -15.59 -1.53
N LEU A 273 -3.38 -16.77 -1.46
CA LEU A 273 -1.94 -16.95 -1.66
C LEU A 273 -1.52 -16.60 -3.10
N TRP A 274 -2.32 -17.02 -4.09
CA TRP A 274 -2.09 -16.69 -5.50
C TRP A 274 -2.31 -15.20 -5.77
N ILE A 275 -3.33 -14.59 -5.16
CA ILE A 275 -3.57 -13.15 -5.22
C ILE A 275 -2.36 -12.38 -4.67
N LEU A 276 -1.80 -12.81 -3.54
CA LEU A 276 -0.64 -12.17 -2.93
C LEU A 276 0.60 -12.26 -3.83
N PHE A 277 0.89 -13.43 -4.38
CA PHE A 277 2.10 -13.64 -5.19
C PHE A 277 1.98 -13.03 -6.58
N GLY A 278 0.86 -13.27 -7.27
CA GLY A 278 0.56 -12.64 -8.55
C GLY A 278 0.46 -11.12 -8.44
N GLY A 279 -0.12 -10.63 -7.34
CA GLY A 279 -0.25 -9.21 -7.05
C GLY A 279 1.09 -8.47 -6.99
N LYS A 280 2.11 -9.08 -6.38
CA LYS A 280 3.45 -8.47 -6.28
C LYS A 280 4.15 -8.40 -7.64
N MET A 281 4.00 -9.42 -8.48
CA MET A 281 4.55 -9.41 -9.85
C MET A 281 3.83 -8.37 -10.73
N LEU A 282 2.51 -8.29 -10.66
CA LEU A 282 1.76 -7.28 -11.40
C LEU A 282 2.03 -5.86 -10.89
N ALA A 283 2.31 -5.68 -9.60
CA ALA A 283 2.72 -4.40 -9.06
C ALA A 283 4.04 -3.90 -9.69
N ILE A 284 5.00 -4.80 -9.94
CA ILE A 284 6.24 -4.46 -10.68
C ILE A 284 5.90 -4.00 -12.10
N PHE A 285 5.02 -4.74 -12.79
CA PHE A 285 4.54 -4.34 -14.11
C PHE A 285 3.90 -2.95 -14.10
N TYR A 286 3.04 -2.65 -13.12
CA TYR A 286 2.42 -1.32 -12.95
C TYR A 286 3.45 -0.23 -12.67
N ILE A 287 4.42 -0.45 -11.78
CA ILE A 287 5.48 0.53 -11.51
C ILE A 287 6.29 0.80 -12.79
N CYS A 288 6.69 -0.22 -13.52
CA CYS A 288 7.43 -0.07 -14.77
C CYS A 288 6.61 0.66 -15.84
N THR A 289 5.32 0.35 -15.94
CA THR A 289 4.39 1.01 -16.88
C THR A 289 4.26 2.50 -16.52
N LEU A 290 4.01 2.81 -15.25
CA LEU A 290 3.85 4.18 -14.77
C LEU A 290 5.13 5.00 -14.91
N LEU A 291 6.30 4.41 -14.66
CA LEU A 291 7.59 5.03 -14.89
C LEU A 291 7.79 5.45 -16.36
N ARG A 292 7.38 4.59 -17.30
CA ARG A 292 7.46 4.87 -18.74
C ARG A 292 6.44 5.91 -19.19
N VAL A 293 5.20 5.83 -18.69
CA VAL A 293 4.14 6.79 -19.01
C VAL A 293 4.54 8.20 -18.54
N CYS A 294 5.11 8.29 -17.33
CA CYS A 294 5.57 9.55 -16.76
C CYS A 294 6.81 10.16 -17.42
N GLU A 295 7.47 9.45 -18.33
CA GLU A 295 8.59 9.99 -19.12
C GLU A 295 8.08 10.77 -20.34
N ASN A 296 6.89 10.44 -20.83
CA ASN A 296 6.33 11.04 -22.02
C ASN A 296 5.42 12.23 -21.65
N LYS A 297 5.90 13.45 -21.93
CA LYS A 297 5.24 14.73 -21.57
C LYS A 297 3.76 14.77 -21.98
N LYS A 298 3.41 14.15 -23.11
CA LYS A 298 2.04 14.12 -23.64
C LYS A 298 1.03 13.42 -22.71
N TYR A 299 1.48 12.43 -21.94
CA TYR A 299 0.62 11.70 -21.00
C TYR A 299 0.51 12.38 -19.63
N ILE A 300 1.51 13.17 -19.24
CA ILE A 300 1.45 14.00 -18.02
C ILE A 300 0.34 15.06 -18.15
N GLU A 301 0.16 15.61 -19.35
CA GLU A 301 -0.90 16.57 -19.65
C GLU A 301 -2.31 15.95 -19.58
N CYS A 302 -2.46 14.67 -19.96
CA CYS A 302 -3.72 13.94 -19.92
C CYS A 302 -4.08 13.41 -18.51
N LEU A 303 -3.09 13.04 -17.71
CA LEU A 303 -3.30 12.63 -16.30
C LEU A 303 -3.56 13.79 -15.35
N HIS A 304 -3.61 15.03 -15.84
CA HIS A 304 -3.98 16.20 -15.05
C HIS A 304 -5.52 16.27 -14.92
N PRO A 305 -6.12 16.06 -13.73
CA PRO A 305 -7.53 16.35 -13.54
C PRO A 305 -7.66 17.88 -13.43
N MET A 306 -8.16 18.52 -14.50
CA MET A 306 -8.41 19.96 -14.65
C MET A 306 -7.21 20.90 -14.45
N PRO A 307 -7.04 21.96 -15.27
CA PRO A 307 -6.18 23.06 -14.90
C PRO A 307 -6.84 23.80 -13.74
N ILE A 308 -6.59 23.38 -12.49
CA ILE A 308 -6.71 24.32 -11.38
C ILE A 308 -5.63 25.36 -11.65
N ASN A 309 -6.06 26.46 -12.26
CA ASN A 309 -5.37 27.73 -12.35
C ASN A 309 -5.12 28.28 -10.94
N LEU A 310 -4.34 27.58 -10.12
CA LEU A 310 -3.46 28.23 -9.17
C LEU A 310 -2.22 28.67 -9.96
N ARG A 311 -2.44 29.64 -10.85
CA ARG A 311 -1.48 30.75 -10.95
C ARG A 311 -1.38 31.27 -9.53
N ILE A 312 -0.37 30.79 -8.80
CA ILE A 312 0.19 31.53 -7.68
C ILE A 312 0.41 32.92 -8.25
N CYS A 313 -0.45 33.86 -7.85
CA CYS A 313 -0.39 35.26 -8.25
C CYS A 313 1.04 35.72 -8.01
N THR A 314 1.79 35.90 -9.10
CA THR A 314 3.11 36.54 -9.12
C THR A 314 2.94 38.06 -8.98
N THR A 315 2.02 38.52 -8.13
CA THR A 315 1.89 39.92 -7.76
C THR A 315 2.60 40.11 -6.42
N PRO A 316 3.49 41.11 -6.29
CA PRO A 316 4.31 41.34 -5.09
C PRO A 316 3.50 41.66 -3.81
N LYS A 317 2.15 41.74 -3.89
CA LYS A 317 1.26 41.91 -2.73
C LYS A 317 1.03 40.62 -1.92
N CYS A 318 1.10 39.42 -2.51
CA CYS A 318 0.87 38.16 -1.77
C CYS A 318 2.11 37.66 -0.99
N GLN A 319 3.29 38.22 -1.23
CA GLN A 319 4.50 37.82 -0.52
C GLN A 319 4.58 38.37 0.92
N LYS A 320 3.83 39.44 1.24
CA LYS A 320 3.82 40.03 2.59
C LYS A 320 2.96 39.26 3.59
N THR A 321 1.94 38.51 3.14
CA THR A 321 1.04 37.80 4.06
C THR A 321 1.59 36.45 4.54
N LEU A 322 2.53 35.83 3.80
CA LEU A 322 3.16 34.57 4.21
C LEU A 322 4.35 34.74 5.17
N PHE A 323 4.79 35.98 5.44
CA PHE A 323 5.89 36.25 6.38
C PHE A 323 5.41 36.29 7.85
N PHE A 324 4.10 36.31 8.10
CA PHE A 324 3.52 36.40 9.46
C PHE A 324 3.29 35.05 10.16
N LEU A 325 3.56 33.92 9.50
CA LEU A 325 3.41 32.57 10.09
C LEU A 325 4.75 31.85 10.31
N LYS A 326 5.84 32.61 10.47
CA LYS A 326 7.16 32.08 10.78
C LYS A 326 7.91 32.88 11.85
N SER A 327 7.20 33.17 12.94
CA SER A 327 7.76 33.46 14.26
C SER A 327 7.26 32.41 15.23
#